data_AF-A0A2G5UEL3-F1
#
_entry.id   AF-A0A2G5UEL3-F1
#
_cell.length_a   1.000
_cell.length_b   1.000
_cell.length_c   1.000
_cell.angle_alpha   90.00
_cell.angle_beta   90.00
_cell.angle_gamma   90.00
#
_symmetry.space_group_name_H-M   'P 1'
#
loop_
_entity.id
_entity.type
_entity.pdbx_description
1 polymer ?
#
loop_
_entity_poly.entity_id
_entity_poly.type
_entity_poly.pdbx_seq_one_letter_code
_entity_poly.pdbx_strand_id
1 'polypeptide(L)'
;MLEGADGLYQPGSGAWTPNDIVKRGAVEVCPKLCGYCCKATEYTCEWTIPAGYTPEIEKICKEVTWDKCQSSIAYRPIYAKYCPNFCGFCRINGCIDAIPSCSLDPSVCTSSPAFASQYCKATCGYCEQCKDNRTDCAALVAGQNFCNTAAISTVRMYCGKTCGIC
;
A
#
# COMPACT_ATOMS: atom_id res chain seq x y z
N MET A 1 41.19 9.31 -0.19
CA MET A 1 39.83 8.75 -0.02
C MET A 1 39.98 7.24 0.00
N LEU A 2 39.38 6.55 0.99
CA LEU A 2 39.40 5.09 1.03
C LEU A 2 38.07 4.62 0.44
N GLU A 3 38.14 3.86 -0.65
CA GLU A 3 36.97 3.26 -1.29
C GLU A 3 36.64 1.94 -0.58
N GLY A 4 35.46 1.84 -0.01
CA GLY A 4 34.91 0.60 0.52
C GLY A 4 33.78 0.08 -0.38
N ALA A 5 33.39 -1.19 -0.19
CA ALA A 5 32.29 -1.81 -0.96
C ALA A 5 30.95 -1.04 -0.85
N ASP A 6 30.78 -0.26 0.22
CA ASP A 6 29.54 0.43 0.54
C ASP A 6 29.60 1.94 0.25
N GLY A 7 30.78 2.52 0.00
CA GLY A 7 30.91 3.97 -0.16
C GLY A 7 32.32 4.55 -0.01
N LEU A 8 32.36 5.88 0.02
CA LEU A 8 33.58 6.66 0.15
C LEU A 8 33.70 7.23 1.55
N TYR A 9 34.80 6.90 2.24
CA TYR A 9 35.16 7.55 3.48
C TYR A 9 35.95 8.83 3.20
N GLN A 10 35.54 9.95 3.78
CA GLN A 10 36.25 11.23 3.72
C GLN A 10 37.10 11.44 4.98
N PRO A 11 38.43 11.25 4.91
CA PRO A 11 39.30 11.53 6.04
C PRO A 11 39.33 13.03 6.31
N GLY A 12 39.10 13.43 7.57
CA GLY A 12 39.11 14.83 8.02
C GLY A 12 37.75 15.36 8.45
N SER A 13 36.67 14.94 7.80
CA SER A 13 35.29 15.23 8.25
C SER A 13 34.69 14.09 9.09
N GLY A 14 35.23 12.88 8.98
CA GLY A 14 34.63 11.67 9.54
C GLY A 14 33.33 11.26 8.81
N ALA A 15 32.98 11.96 7.72
CA ALA A 15 31.77 11.70 6.97
C ALA A 15 31.94 10.48 6.05
N TRP A 16 30.94 9.62 6.05
CA TRP A 16 30.83 8.49 5.14
C TRP A 16 29.78 8.80 4.07
N THR A 17 30.17 8.69 2.81
CA THR A 17 29.28 8.94 1.68
C THR A 17 28.89 7.60 1.04
N PRO A 18 27.62 7.16 1.15
CA PRO A 18 27.20 5.91 0.53
C PRO A 18 27.37 5.94 -0.98
N ASN A 19 27.76 4.82 -1.57
CA ASN A 19 27.69 4.64 -3.02
C ASN A 19 26.22 4.47 -3.48
N ASP A 20 26.00 4.43 -4.79
CA ASP A 20 24.64 4.42 -5.33
C ASP A 20 23.88 3.11 -5.11
N ILE A 21 24.58 2.00 -4.85
CA ILE A 21 23.95 0.72 -4.48
C ILE A 21 23.33 0.85 -3.09
N VAL A 22 24.10 1.37 -2.12
CA VAL A 22 23.59 1.57 -0.76
C VAL A 22 22.46 2.60 -0.72
N LYS A 23 22.58 3.69 -1.46
CA LYS A 23 21.48 4.68 -1.58
C LYS A 23 20.22 4.03 -2.13
N ARG A 24 20.32 3.22 -3.19
CA ARG A 24 19.17 2.54 -3.79
C ARG A 24 18.52 1.56 -2.81
N GLY A 25 19.32 0.73 -2.15
CA GLY A 25 18.83 -0.15 -1.09
C GLY A 25 18.14 0.61 0.04
N ALA A 26 18.69 1.77 0.42
CA ALA A 26 18.07 2.62 1.44
C ALA A 26 16.71 3.22 1.01
N VAL A 27 16.56 3.57 -0.27
CA VAL A 27 15.26 4.02 -0.84
C VAL A 27 14.26 2.86 -0.91
N GLU A 28 14.70 1.66 -1.26
CA GLU A 28 13.81 0.51 -1.51
C GLU A 28 13.41 -0.26 -0.23
N VAL A 29 14.31 -0.36 0.75
CA VAL A 29 14.13 -1.25 1.90
C VAL A 29 13.79 -0.49 3.18
N CYS A 30 14.41 0.67 3.40
CA CYS A 30 14.30 1.41 4.66
C CYS A 30 14.05 2.92 4.50
N PRO A 31 13.26 3.40 3.53
CA PRO A 31 13.24 4.82 3.19
C PRO A 31 12.85 5.72 4.36
N LYS A 32 12.00 5.25 5.28
CA LYS A 32 11.67 6.03 6.49
C LYS A 32 12.80 6.09 7.50
N LEU A 33 13.38 4.94 7.84
CA LEU A 33 14.50 4.86 8.80
C LEU A 33 15.74 5.60 8.27
N CYS A 34 15.95 5.53 6.96
CA CYS A 34 17.13 6.02 6.27
C CYS A 34 16.95 7.45 5.72
N GLY A 35 15.80 8.11 5.96
CA GLY A 35 15.56 9.51 5.57
C GLY A 35 15.32 9.75 4.07
N TYR A 36 14.95 8.71 3.32
CA TYR A 36 14.73 8.72 1.88
C TYR A 36 13.25 8.69 1.45
N CYS A 37 12.29 8.97 2.35
CA CYS A 37 10.86 9.01 2.01
C CYS A 37 10.56 9.82 0.73
N CYS A 38 11.18 10.99 0.54
CA CYS A 38 10.97 11.84 -0.64
C CYS A 38 11.50 11.26 -1.96
N LYS A 39 12.23 10.14 -1.91
CA LYS A 39 12.71 9.38 -3.08
C LYS A 39 11.98 8.06 -3.25
N ALA A 40 11.31 7.58 -2.21
CA ALA A 40 10.58 6.33 -2.23
C ALA A 40 9.16 6.55 -2.76
N THR A 41 8.84 5.84 -3.84
CA THR A 41 7.51 5.83 -4.47
C THR A 41 6.36 5.43 -3.53
N GLU A 42 6.64 4.73 -2.43
CA GLU A 42 5.65 4.41 -1.39
C GLU A 42 5.21 5.63 -0.55
N TYR A 43 5.98 6.73 -0.57
CA TYR A 43 5.69 7.98 0.17
C TYR A 43 5.45 9.20 -0.73
N THR A 44 5.53 9.07 -2.06
CA THR A 44 5.60 10.21 -3.01
C THR A 44 4.44 10.25 -4.00
N CYS A 45 3.29 9.68 -3.66
CA CYS A 45 2.11 9.82 -4.50
C CYS A 45 1.54 11.24 -4.46
N GLU A 46 1.00 11.66 -5.59
CA GLU A 46 0.16 12.86 -5.67
C GLU A 46 -1.11 12.61 -4.86
N TRP A 47 -1.12 13.10 -3.63
CA TRP A 47 -2.28 13.00 -2.77
C TRP A 47 -3.21 14.18 -3.03
N THR A 48 -4.45 13.86 -3.40
CA THR A 48 -5.57 14.80 -3.44
C THR A 48 -6.53 14.48 -2.30
N ILE A 49 -7.25 15.48 -1.81
CA ILE A 49 -8.22 15.32 -0.72
C ILE A 49 -9.34 14.38 -1.20
N PRO A 50 -9.47 13.15 -0.67
CA PRO A 50 -10.48 12.21 -1.14
C PRO A 50 -11.83 12.51 -0.49
N ALA A 51 -12.91 11.94 -1.06
CA ALA A 51 -14.25 12.09 -0.50
C ALA A 51 -14.34 11.60 0.96
N GLY A 52 -15.01 12.39 1.80
CA GLY A 52 -15.16 12.12 3.23
C GLY A 52 -13.96 12.52 4.08
N TYR A 53 -13.03 13.33 3.56
CA TYR A 53 -11.98 13.96 4.38
C TYR A 53 -12.61 15.05 5.27
N THR A 54 -12.41 14.95 6.58
CA THR A 54 -12.98 15.86 7.58
C THR A 54 -11.87 16.50 8.42
N PRO A 55 -12.14 17.58 9.18
CA PRO A 55 -11.16 18.17 10.10
C PRO A 55 -10.63 17.17 11.14
N GLU A 56 -11.45 16.20 11.53
CA GLU A 56 -11.03 15.14 12.45
C GLU A 56 -10.01 14.19 11.79
N ILE A 57 -10.23 13.81 10.52
CA ILE A 57 -9.28 13.02 9.74
C ILE A 57 -7.99 13.81 9.52
N GLU A 58 -8.08 15.12 9.25
CA GLU A 58 -6.90 15.98 9.13
C GLU A 58 -6.06 15.94 10.41
N LYS A 59 -6.69 16.03 11.58
CA LYS A 59 -6.00 15.90 12.87
C LYS A 59 -5.35 14.52 13.02
N ILE A 60 -6.05 13.44 12.68
CA ILE A 60 -5.50 12.07 12.70
C ILE A 60 -4.24 11.98 11.82
N CYS A 61 -4.29 12.54 10.61
CA CYS A 61 -3.16 12.55 9.68
C CYS A 61 -1.98 13.39 10.18
N LYS A 62 -2.22 14.50 10.89
CA LYS A 62 -1.16 15.33 11.49
C LYS A 62 -0.49 14.66 12.70
N GLU A 63 -1.23 13.85 13.44
CA GLU A 63 -0.75 13.14 14.64
C GLU A 63 -0.33 11.68 14.37
N VAL A 64 -0.03 11.38 13.10
CA VAL A 64 0.42 10.07 12.67
C VAL A 64 1.77 9.73 13.30
N THR A 65 1.90 8.52 13.83
CA THR A 65 3.16 7.96 14.30
C THR A 65 3.45 6.67 13.55
N TRP A 66 4.71 6.23 13.57
CA TRP A 66 5.08 5.00 12.89
C TRP A 66 4.36 3.77 13.45
N ASP A 67 4.22 3.66 14.77
CA ASP A 67 3.50 2.55 15.39
C ASP A 67 2.02 2.54 14.99
N LYS A 68 1.41 3.72 14.84
CA LYS A 68 0.03 3.82 14.34
C LYS A 68 -0.06 3.37 12.88
N CYS A 69 0.92 3.71 12.04
CA CYS A 69 1.00 3.19 10.68
C CYS A 69 1.15 1.67 10.66
N GLN A 70 1.97 1.09 11.54
CA GLN A 70 2.31 -0.35 11.49
C GLN A 70 1.27 -1.26 12.13
N SER A 71 0.72 -0.86 13.27
CA SER A 71 0.08 -1.80 14.19
C SER A 71 -1.32 -1.38 14.64
N SER A 72 -1.77 -0.15 14.34
CA SER A 72 -3.10 0.28 14.74
C SER A 72 -4.17 -0.25 13.79
N ILE A 73 -5.00 -1.17 14.31
CA ILE A 73 -6.15 -1.73 13.59
C ILE A 73 -7.14 -0.64 13.19
N ALA A 74 -7.42 0.31 14.10
CA ALA A 74 -8.40 1.37 13.85
C ALA A 74 -7.91 2.41 12.82
N TYR A 75 -6.61 2.78 12.87
CA TYR A 75 -6.11 3.90 12.06
C TYR A 75 -5.41 3.49 10.76
N ARG A 76 -4.88 2.27 10.63
CA ARG A 76 -4.23 1.81 9.38
C ARG A 76 -5.09 2.07 8.13
N PRO A 77 -6.38 1.68 8.10
CA PRO A 77 -7.24 1.94 6.95
C PRO A 77 -7.46 3.45 6.70
N ILE A 78 -7.55 4.24 7.77
CA ILE A 78 -7.69 5.70 7.68
C ILE A 78 -6.45 6.31 7.02
N TYR A 79 -5.24 5.93 7.45
CA TYR A 79 -4.01 6.43 6.84
C TYR A 79 -3.86 6.01 5.39
N ALA A 80 -4.19 4.75 5.07
CA ALA A 80 -4.13 4.24 3.71
C ALA A 80 -4.99 5.07 2.75
N LYS A 81 -6.19 5.45 3.19
CA LYS A 81 -7.14 6.20 2.38
C LYS A 81 -6.86 7.71 2.36
N TYR A 82 -6.58 8.30 3.52
CA TYR A 82 -6.64 9.76 3.70
C TYR A 82 -5.28 10.44 3.82
N CYS A 83 -4.21 9.71 4.12
CA CYS A 83 -2.86 10.29 4.21
C CYS A 83 -1.77 9.24 3.93
N PRO A 84 -1.79 8.62 2.75
CA PRO A 84 -0.92 7.49 2.43
C PRO A 84 0.57 7.85 2.44
N ASN A 85 0.91 9.10 2.10
CA ASN A 85 2.28 9.61 2.08
C ASN A 85 3.00 9.51 3.43
N PHE A 86 2.29 9.52 4.57
CA PHE A 86 2.94 9.48 5.89
C PHE A 86 3.33 8.06 6.34
N CYS A 87 2.60 7.06 5.84
CA CYS A 87 2.75 5.67 6.24
C CYS A 87 3.38 4.77 5.17
N GLY A 88 3.79 5.32 4.02
CA GLY A 88 4.33 4.50 2.92
C GLY A 88 3.24 3.75 2.15
N PHE A 89 2.02 4.28 2.13
CA PHE A 89 0.83 3.57 1.63
C PHE A 89 0.42 4.00 0.23
N CYS A 90 1.23 4.79 -0.48
CA CYS A 90 0.86 5.30 -1.80
C CYS A 90 0.50 4.22 -2.81
N ARG A 91 1.14 3.06 -2.73
CA ARG A 91 0.97 1.98 -3.70
C ARG A 91 -0.21 1.06 -3.42
N ILE A 92 -0.91 1.24 -2.29
CA ILE A 92 -2.00 0.33 -1.87
C ILE A 92 -3.40 0.84 -2.23
N ASN A 93 -3.48 2.02 -2.87
CA ASN A 93 -4.71 2.61 -3.39
C ASN A 93 -5.86 2.65 -2.35
N GLY A 94 -5.53 2.98 -1.10
CA GLY A 94 -6.51 3.10 -0.02
C GLY A 94 -7.08 1.79 0.52
N CYS A 95 -6.68 0.63 -0.02
CA CYS A 95 -7.04 -0.64 0.56
C CYS A 95 -5.87 -1.33 1.23
N ILE A 96 -6.05 -1.64 2.50
CA ILE A 96 -5.09 -2.34 3.32
C ILE A 96 -5.82 -3.24 4.30
N ASP A 97 -5.15 -4.27 4.76
CA ASP A 97 -5.58 -4.98 5.95
C ASP A 97 -5.39 -4.08 7.19
N ALA A 98 -6.42 -4.01 8.02
CA ALA A 98 -6.34 -3.40 9.33
C ALA A 98 -5.37 -4.18 10.22
N ILE A 99 -5.36 -5.51 10.07
CA ILE A 99 -4.41 -6.41 10.74
C ILE A 99 -3.26 -6.73 9.75
N PRO A 100 -2.02 -6.30 10.02
CA PRO A 100 -0.91 -6.47 9.08
C PRO A 100 -0.53 -7.94 8.84
N SER A 101 -0.95 -8.86 9.72
CA SER A 101 -0.63 -10.29 9.67
C SER A 101 -1.68 -11.17 8.99
N CYS A 102 -2.72 -10.60 8.36
CA CYS A 102 -3.74 -11.40 7.66
C CYS A 102 -3.13 -12.33 6.60
N SER A 103 -2.05 -11.93 5.95
CA SER A 103 -1.35 -12.73 4.95
C SER A 103 -0.67 -13.99 5.50
N LEU A 104 -0.49 -14.10 6.83
CA LEU A 104 0.10 -15.28 7.46
C LEU A 104 -0.88 -16.46 7.53
N ASP A 105 -2.19 -16.20 7.55
CA ASP A 105 -3.23 -17.23 7.52
C ASP A 105 -4.38 -16.84 6.57
N PRO A 106 -4.24 -17.13 5.26
CA PRO A 106 -5.27 -16.85 4.27
C PRO A 106 -6.57 -17.65 4.47
N SER A 107 -6.58 -18.69 5.32
CA SER A 107 -7.79 -19.48 5.59
C SER A 107 -8.88 -18.65 6.28
N VAL A 108 -8.50 -17.56 6.95
CA VAL A 108 -9.44 -16.63 7.61
C VAL A 108 -10.48 -16.06 6.63
N CYS A 109 -10.12 -15.96 5.35
CA CYS A 109 -11.00 -15.46 4.30
C CYS A 109 -12.25 -16.35 4.10
N THR A 110 -12.13 -17.66 4.35
CA THR A 110 -13.24 -18.61 4.22
C THR A 110 -13.79 -19.06 5.56
N SER A 111 -12.94 -19.22 6.58
CA SER A 111 -13.33 -19.71 7.91
C SER A 111 -14.02 -18.65 8.76
N SER A 112 -13.75 -17.35 8.53
CA SER A 112 -14.37 -16.25 9.26
C SER A 112 -14.63 -15.03 8.35
N PRO A 113 -15.57 -15.14 7.37
CA PRO A 113 -15.80 -14.08 6.38
C PRO A 113 -16.17 -12.72 6.99
N ALA A 114 -16.91 -12.70 8.11
CA ALA A 114 -17.27 -11.45 8.79
C ALA A 114 -16.06 -10.74 9.41
N PHE A 115 -15.11 -11.50 9.96
CA PHE A 115 -13.86 -10.93 10.46
C PHE A 115 -12.98 -10.46 9.29
N ALA A 116 -12.86 -11.29 8.27
CA ALA A 116 -12.02 -11.02 7.12
C ALA A 116 -12.48 -9.79 6.33
N SER A 117 -13.79 -9.59 6.17
CA SER A 117 -14.37 -8.41 5.51
C SER A 117 -14.16 -7.13 6.31
N GLN A 118 -13.94 -7.20 7.62
CA GLN A 118 -13.65 -6.04 8.44
C GLN A 118 -12.14 -5.74 8.52
N TYR A 119 -11.30 -6.76 8.71
CA TYR A 119 -9.90 -6.58 9.10
C TYR A 119 -8.87 -7.04 8.07
N CYS A 120 -9.24 -7.95 7.16
CA CYS A 120 -8.34 -8.56 6.18
C CYS A 120 -8.77 -8.25 4.74
N LYS A 121 -9.17 -7.00 4.49
CA LYS A 121 -9.75 -6.58 3.21
C LYS A 121 -8.81 -6.76 2.01
N ALA A 122 -7.53 -6.41 2.15
CA ALA A 122 -6.56 -6.58 1.08
C ALA A 122 -6.22 -8.05 0.85
N THR A 123 -5.90 -8.79 1.91
CA THR A 123 -5.55 -10.22 1.81
C THR A 123 -6.71 -11.04 1.24
N CYS A 124 -7.94 -10.81 1.69
CA CYS A 124 -9.10 -11.59 1.29
C CYS A 124 -9.84 -11.04 0.06
N GLY A 125 -9.44 -9.87 -0.44
CA GLY A 125 -10.03 -9.25 -1.62
C GLY A 125 -11.33 -8.48 -1.39
N TYR A 126 -11.63 -8.07 -0.16
CA TYR A 126 -12.78 -7.21 0.20
C TYR A 126 -12.49 -5.71 0.07
N CYS A 127 -11.39 -5.33 -0.55
CA CYS A 127 -11.11 -3.94 -0.88
C CYS A 127 -12.26 -3.36 -1.71
N GLU A 128 -13.11 -2.55 -1.07
CA GLU A 128 -14.01 -1.65 -1.78
C GLU A 128 -13.21 -0.52 -2.43
N GLN A 129 -12.51 -0.89 -3.49
CA GLN A 129 -12.42 -0.11 -4.70
C GLN A 129 -12.97 -1.05 -5.78
N CYS A 130 -14.27 -1.30 -5.69
CA CYS A 130 -15.06 -1.98 -6.72
C CYS A 130 -15.10 -1.03 -7.92
N LYS A 131 -13.94 -0.88 -8.58
CA LYS A 131 -13.76 -0.15 -9.82
C LYS A 131 -13.19 -1.12 -10.83
N ASP A 132 -13.65 -0.98 -12.05
CA ASP A 132 -12.95 -1.60 -13.15
C ASP A 132 -11.70 -0.77 -13.43
N ASN A 133 -10.54 -1.41 -13.39
CA ASN A 133 -9.27 -0.80 -13.77
C ASN A 133 -9.13 -0.70 -15.29
N ARG A 134 -10.05 -1.32 -16.01
CA ARG A 134 -10.21 -1.28 -17.47
C ARG A 134 -11.55 -0.68 -17.85
N THR A 135 -11.56 0.07 -18.94
CA THR A 135 -12.79 0.69 -19.47
C THR A 135 -13.61 -0.26 -20.33
N ASP A 136 -13.04 -1.39 -20.75
CA ASP A 136 -13.65 -2.37 -21.66
C ASP A 136 -14.18 -3.63 -20.97
N CYS A 137 -14.36 -3.60 -19.65
CA CYS A 137 -14.86 -4.73 -18.89
C CYS A 137 -16.22 -5.25 -19.37
N ALA A 138 -17.14 -4.38 -19.78
CA ALA A 138 -18.41 -4.80 -20.37
C ALA A 138 -18.23 -5.66 -21.65
N ALA A 139 -17.26 -5.32 -22.50
CA ALA A 139 -16.95 -6.07 -23.70
C ALA A 139 -16.28 -7.42 -23.39
N LEU A 140 -15.40 -7.46 -22.39
CA LEU A 140 -14.75 -8.70 -21.92
C LEU A 140 -15.76 -9.68 -21.32
N VAL A 141 -16.72 -9.19 -20.54
CA VAL A 141 -17.78 -10.04 -19.99
C VAL A 141 -18.68 -10.59 -21.10
N ALA A 142 -19.10 -9.74 -22.05
CA ALA A 142 -19.96 -10.17 -23.15
C ALA A 142 -19.27 -11.10 -24.15
N GLY A 143 -18.00 -10.85 -24.48
CA GLY A 143 -17.28 -11.58 -25.54
C GLY A 143 -16.48 -12.79 -25.07
N GLN A 144 -15.98 -12.79 -23.82
CA GLN A 144 -15.05 -13.81 -23.33
C GLN A 144 -15.52 -14.50 -22.04
N ASN A 145 -16.71 -14.15 -21.55
CA ASN A 145 -17.21 -14.63 -20.26
C ASN A 145 -16.20 -14.42 -19.11
N PHE A 146 -15.50 -13.28 -19.16
CA PHE A 146 -14.27 -13.02 -18.40
C PHE A 146 -14.41 -13.27 -16.88
N CYS A 147 -15.59 -12.99 -16.30
CA CYS A 147 -15.85 -13.21 -14.87
C CYS A 147 -15.73 -14.67 -14.42
N ASN A 148 -15.96 -15.61 -15.34
CA ASN A 148 -16.01 -17.04 -15.06
C ASN A 148 -14.79 -17.80 -15.62
N THR A 149 -14.09 -17.21 -16.60
CA THR A 149 -13.01 -17.87 -17.33
C THR A 149 -11.62 -17.41 -16.91
N ALA A 150 -11.47 -16.17 -16.42
CA ALA A 150 -10.19 -15.68 -15.91
C ALA A 150 -9.96 -16.09 -14.45
N ALA A 151 -8.68 -16.19 -14.05
CA ALA A 151 -8.33 -16.44 -12.66
C ALA A 151 -8.93 -15.37 -11.75
N ILE A 152 -9.42 -15.77 -10.57
CA ILE A 152 -10.12 -14.87 -9.64
C ILE A 152 -9.28 -13.64 -9.25
N SER A 153 -7.95 -13.78 -9.18
CA SER A 153 -7.01 -12.68 -8.97
C SER A 153 -7.02 -11.67 -10.12
N THR A 154 -7.06 -12.15 -11.36
CA THR A 154 -7.14 -11.34 -12.59
C THR A 154 -8.48 -10.63 -12.71
N VAL A 155 -9.58 -11.31 -12.37
CA VAL A 155 -10.92 -10.70 -12.41
C VAL A 155 -11.00 -9.58 -11.38
N ARG A 156 -10.52 -9.81 -10.14
CA ARG A 156 -10.45 -8.78 -9.08
C ARG A 156 -9.57 -7.59 -9.47
N MET A 157 -8.46 -7.82 -10.18
CA MET A 157 -7.52 -6.77 -10.59
C MET A 157 -8.08 -5.85 -11.68
N TYR A 158 -8.83 -6.40 -12.64
CA TYR A 158 -9.23 -5.65 -13.83
C TYR A 158 -10.70 -5.28 -13.87
N CYS A 159 -11.60 -6.24 -13.62
CA CYS A 159 -13.04 -6.09 -13.84
C CYS A 159 -13.87 -6.48 -12.62
N GLY A 160 -13.34 -6.26 -11.42
CA GLY A 160 -13.99 -6.70 -10.17
C GLY A 160 -15.40 -6.13 -10.01
N LYS A 161 -15.61 -4.88 -10.44
CA LYS A 161 -16.91 -4.20 -10.38
C LYS A 161 -17.89 -4.78 -11.39
N THR A 162 -17.51 -4.81 -12.68
CA THR A 162 -18.37 -5.33 -13.74
C THR A 162 -18.75 -6.79 -13.48
N CYS A 163 -17.86 -7.57 -12.88
CA CYS A 163 -18.11 -8.98 -12.59
C CYS A 163 -18.84 -9.25 -11.27
N GLY A 164 -19.09 -8.25 -10.44
CA GLY A 164 -19.81 -8.43 -9.17
C GLY A 164 -19.15 -9.41 -8.20
N ILE A 165 -17.82 -9.55 -8.29
CA ILE A 165 -17.00 -10.44 -7.45
C ILE A 165 -16.11 -9.66 -6.47
N CYS A 166 -16.42 -8.37 -6.32
CA CYS A 166 -16.28 -7.68 -5.06
C CYS A 166 -17.17 -8.42 -4.04
#